data_AF-A0A6M0HW59-F1
#
_entry.id   AF-A0A6M0HW59-F1
#
_cell.length_a   1.000
_cell.length_b   1.000
_cell.length_c   1.000
_cell.angle_alpha   90.00
_cell.angle_beta   90.00
_cell.angle_gamma   90.00
#
_symmetry.space_group_name_H-M   'P 1'
#
loop_
_entity.id
_entity.type
_entity.pdbx_description
1 polymer ?
#
loop_
_entity_poly.entity_id
_entity_poly.type
_entity_poly.pdbx_seq_one_letter_code
_entity_poly.pdbx_strand_id
1 'polypeptide(L)'
;MDRHARVTADIDSYGSAVRLDRLLRFNATVADRYERECGAARAASLRHLIVVGLTFYNVYNLTSIFLLPDILGLSVVLRLFVVTPASLCLAWAVGRVGARTREWLVTGGVLNAFAIPVFLFWLTEARFGGFTFSELTLVIVFGNMLLALRFPQAIVFTLCAFGLATTAVLLKVGLEDGLRAAFVLQIATGCAFCLYANYRMEALRCHGYLKELGATVKSEVAEAARDHFLDLSMTDALTGLPNRRSLDHTTELWSAAGAEL
;
A
#
# COMPACT_ATOMS: atom_id res chain seq x y z
N MET A 1 -30.65 16.65 -13.27
CA MET A 1 -30.42 15.40 -12.53
C MET A 1 -30.47 15.71 -11.05
N ASP A 2 -31.56 15.27 -10.43
CA ASP A 2 -31.94 15.53 -9.06
C ASP A 2 -30.88 15.02 -8.06
N ARG A 3 -30.59 15.78 -7.01
CA ARG A 3 -29.57 15.43 -5.99
C ARG A 3 -29.93 14.08 -5.33
N HIS A 4 -31.23 13.85 -5.17
CA HIS A 4 -31.79 12.61 -4.65
C HIS A 4 -31.47 11.40 -5.56
N ALA A 5 -31.63 11.55 -6.88
CA ALA A 5 -31.39 10.46 -7.84
C ALA A 5 -29.90 10.06 -7.93
N ARG A 6 -28.96 10.99 -7.72
CA ARG A 6 -27.53 10.67 -7.63
C ARG A 6 -27.20 9.89 -6.37
N VAL A 7 -27.75 10.31 -5.23
CA VAL A 7 -27.54 9.65 -3.94
C VAL A 7 -28.09 8.22 -3.99
N THR A 8 -29.29 8.01 -4.55
CA THR A 8 -29.86 6.65 -4.69
C THR A 8 -29.06 5.75 -5.62
N ALA A 9 -28.56 6.27 -6.76
CA ALA A 9 -27.72 5.50 -7.67
C ALA A 9 -26.34 5.14 -7.07
N ASP A 10 -25.76 6.06 -6.30
CA ASP A 10 -24.52 5.77 -5.56
C ASP A 10 -24.77 4.66 -4.52
N ILE A 11 -25.87 4.71 -3.75
CA ILE A 11 -26.22 3.71 -2.73
C ILE A 11 -26.36 2.30 -3.31
N ASP A 12 -27.07 2.12 -4.43
CA ASP A 12 -27.24 0.80 -5.05
C ASP A 12 -25.91 0.25 -5.61
N SER A 13 -25.06 1.14 -6.12
CA SER A 13 -23.71 0.77 -6.55
C SER A 13 -22.83 0.34 -5.37
N TYR A 14 -22.94 1.01 -4.21
CA TYR A 14 -22.15 0.70 -3.02
C TYR A 14 -22.69 -0.50 -2.22
N GLY A 15 -24.00 -0.77 -2.26
CA GLY A 15 -24.63 -1.91 -1.58
C GLY A 15 -24.17 -3.27 -2.11
N SER A 16 -23.84 -3.35 -3.40
CA SER A 16 -23.22 -4.52 -4.03
C SER A 16 -21.68 -4.50 -3.97
N ALA A 17 -21.06 -3.36 -3.63
CA ALA A 17 -19.62 -3.11 -3.69
C ALA A 17 -18.81 -3.50 -2.45
N VAL A 18 -19.45 -3.96 -1.37
CA VAL A 18 -18.76 -4.22 -0.08
C VAL A 18 -17.89 -5.51 -0.13
N ARG A 19 -17.84 -6.23 -1.25
CA ARG A 19 -17.11 -7.50 -1.36
C ARG A 19 -15.68 -7.30 -1.83
N LEU A 20 -14.74 -7.65 -0.96
CA LEU A 20 -13.34 -7.89 -1.31
C LEU A 20 -13.20 -9.24 -2.02
N ASP A 21 -12.38 -9.28 -3.07
CA ASP A 21 -11.95 -10.55 -3.66
C ASP A 21 -10.96 -11.29 -2.72
N ARG A 22 -10.72 -12.58 -2.96
CA ARG A 22 -9.76 -13.43 -2.21
C ARG A 22 -8.35 -12.86 -2.15
N LEU A 23 -7.99 -12.01 -3.13
CA LEU A 23 -6.70 -11.31 -3.18
C LEU A 23 -6.74 -9.90 -2.57
N LEU A 24 -7.77 -9.59 -1.76
CA LEU A 24 -7.96 -8.30 -1.08
C LEU A 24 -8.06 -7.11 -2.04
N ARG A 25 -8.61 -7.35 -3.24
CA ARG A 25 -8.85 -6.30 -4.23
C ARG A 25 -10.24 -5.72 -4.06
N PHE A 26 -10.33 -4.39 -4.16
CA PHE A 26 -11.60 -3.70 -4.29
C PHE A 26 -12.22 -3.96 -5.67
N ASN A 27 -13.54 -3.77 -5.77
CA ASN A 27 -14.20 -3.66 -7.06
C ASN A 27 -13.76 -2.37 -7.78
N ALA A 28 -14.08 -2.23 -9.08
CA ALA A 28 -13.61 -1.11 -9.89
C ALA A 28 -14.01 0.26 -9.32
N THR A 29 -15.28 0.42 -8.92
CA THR A 29 -15.80 1.70 -8.41
C THR A 29 -15.12 2.14 -7.11
N VAL A 30 -14.97 1.23 -6.16
CA VAL A 30 -14.29 1.50 -4.87
C VAL A 30 -12.80 1.68 -5.09
N ALA A 31 -12.17 0.95 -6.02
CA ALA A 31 -10.76 1.11 -6.36
C ALA A 31 -10.47 2.51 -6.92
N ASP A 32 -11.30 3.02 -7.83
CA ASP A 32 -11.15 4.34 -8.42
C ASP A 32 -11.40 5.47 -7.41
N ARG A 33 -12.37 5.29 -6.50
CA ARG A 33 -12.57 6.24 -5.39
C ARG A 33 -11.38 6.23 -4.43
N TYR A 34 -10.93 5.04 -4.03
CA TYR A 34 -9.78 4.87 -3.15
C TYR A 34 -8.51 5.48 -3.75
N GLU A 35 -8.24 5.29 -5.04
CA GLU A 35 -7.06 5.89 -5.68
C GLU A 35 -7.16 7.42 -5.74
N ARG A 36 -8.34 7.98 -5.97
CA ARG A 36 -8.55 9.45 -5.93
C ARG A 36 -8.30 10.03 -4.53
N GLU A 37 -8.74 9.34 -3.49
CA GLU A 37 -8.63 9.81 -2.10
C GLU A 37 -7.23 9.56 -1.50
N CYS A 38 -6.64 8.37 -1.75
CA CYS A 38 -5.42 7.92 -1.09
C CYS A 38 -4.19 7.79 -2.00
N GLY A 39 -4.33 7.89 -3.32
CA GLY A 39 -3.26 7.63 -4.28
C GLY A 39 -2.05 8.55 -4.12
N ALA A 40 -2.28 9.85 -3.93
CA ALA A 40 -1.22 10.83 -3.72
C ALA A 40 -0.44 10.58 -2.42
N ALA A 41 -1.15 10.29 -1.33
CA ALA A 41 -0.55 9.93 -0.04
C ALA A 41 0.27 8.64 -0.14
N ARG A 42 -0.24 7.63 -0.86
CA ARG A 42 0.48 6.38 -1.15
C ARG A 42 1.77 6.64 -1.94
N ALA A 43 1.71 7.45 -2.99
CA ALA A 43 2.89 7.77 -3.80
C ALA A 43 3.95 8.55 -3.01
N ALA A 44 3.53 9.50 -2.16
CA ALA A 44 4.43 10.24 -1.28
C ALA A 44 5.09 9.32 -0.24
N SER A 45 4.31 8.46 0.41
CA SER A 45 4.79 7.46 1.36
C SER A 45 5.79 6.51 0.71
N LEU A 46 5.49 5.96 -0.46
CA LEU A 46 6.40 5.09 -1.21
C LEU A 46 7.71 5.80 -1.55
N ARG A 47 7.67 7.06 -2.00
CA ARG A 47 8.88 7.84 -2.28
C ARG A 47 9.76 7.98 -1.04
N HIS A 48 9.15 8.33 0.09
CA HIS A 48 9.86 8.46 1.36
C HIS A 48 10.49 7.13 1.79
N LEU A 49 9.72 6.04 1.75
CA LEU A 49 10.18 4.70 2.12
C LEU A 49 11.29 4.20 1.21
N ILE A 50 11.25 4.49 -0.10
CA ILE A 50 12.33 4.13 -1.04
C ILE A 50 13.63 4.85 -0.65
N VAL A 51 13.58 6.16 -0.34
CA VAL A 51 14.77 6.93 0.06
C VAL A 51 15.32 6.42 1.40
N VAL A 52 14.45 6.17 2.38
CA VAL A 52 14.87 5.61 3.68
C VAL A 52 15.50 4.23 3.49
N GLY A 53 14.84 3.34 2.74
CA GLY A 53 15.34 2.00 2.44
C GLY A 53 16.68 2.03 1.72
N LEU A 54 16.87 2.96 0.79
CA LEU A 54 18.11 3.16 0.06
C LEU A 54 19.27 3.55 0.98
N THR A 55 19.01 4.39 2.00
CA THR A 55 20.02 4.73 3.01
C THR A 55 20.47 3.48 3.76
N PHE A 56 19.54 2.69 4.31
CA PHE A 56 19.87 1.45 5.02
C PHE A 56 20.53 0.41 4.11
N TYR A 57 20.11 0.32 2.86
CA TYR A 57 20.70 -0.58 1.87
C TYR A 57 22.18 -0.25 1.63
N ASN A 58 22.54 1.03 1.56
CA ASN A 58 23.92 1.44 1.34
C ASN A 58 24.80 1.33 2.60
N VAL A 59 24.22 1.28 3.81
CA VAL A 59 24.96 1.00 5.06
C VAL A 59 25.64 -0.38 4.99
N TYR A 60 25.09 -1.34 4.24
CA TYR A 60 25.71 -2.66 4.04
C TYR A 60 27.06 -2.63 3.29
N ASN A 61 27.43 -1.51 2.67
CA ASN A 61 28.79 -1.36 2.18
C ASN A 61 29.83 -1.41 3.32
N LEU A 62 29.46 -0.99 4.54
CA LEU A 62 30.34 -1.07 5.71
C LEU A 62 30.61 -2.53 6.12
N THR A 63 29.56 -3.36 6.18
CA THR A 63 29.71 -4.78 6.51
C THR A 63 30.40 -5.56 5.39
N SER A 64 30.28 -5.10 4.14
CA SER A 64 30.89 -5.75 2.98
C SER A 64 32.42 -5.73 3.00
N ILE A 65 33.03 -4.77 3.69
CA ILE A 65 34.49 -4.74 3.90
C ILE A 65 34.96 -6.04 4.58
N PHE A 66 34.14 -6.59 5.48
CA PHE A 66 34.46 -7.80 6.24
C PHE A 66 33.86 -9.08 5.63
N LEU A 67 32.65 -8.97 5.06
CA LEU A 67 31.90 -10.12 4.57
C LEU A 67 32.24 -10.49 3.11
N LEU A 68 32.63 -9.52 2.30
CA LEU A 68 32.86 -9.64 0.87
C LEU A 68 34.24 -9.07 0.45
N PRO A 69 35.35 -9.34 1.17
CA PRO A 69 36.65 -8.73 0.85
C PRO A 69 37.17 -9.14 -0.53
N ASP A 70 36.79 -10.32 -1.02
CA ASP A 70 37.12 -10.88 -2.33
C ASP A 70 36.44 -10.12 -3.49
N ILE A 71 35.19 -9.67 -3.28
CA ILE A 71 34.37 -9.00 -4.31
C ILE A 71 33.88 -7.61 -3.87
N LEU A 72 34.62 -6.93 -3.00
CA LEU A 72 34.22 -5.65 -2.40
C LEU A 72 33.92 -4.59 -3.46
N GLY A 73 34.82 -4.42 -4.44
CA GLY A 73 34.64 -3.46 -5.52
C GLY A 73 33.37 -3.71 -6.33
N LEU A 74 33.10 -4.98 -6.66
CA LEU A 74 31.88 -5.37 -7.37
C LEU A 74 30.63 -5.09 -6.54
N SER A 75 30.66 -5.42 -5.24
CA SER A 75 29.56 -5.13 -4.30
C SER A 75 29.23 -3.64 -4.27
N VAL A 76 30.24 -2.79 -4.08
CA VAL A 76 30.08 -1.33 -4.03
C VAL A 76 29.55 -0.80 -5.37
N VAL A 77 30.08 -1.29 -6.50
CA VAL A 77 29.64 -0.84 -7.83
C VAL A 77 28.18 -1.20 -8.09
N LEU A 78 27.77 -2.44 -7.84
CA LEU A 78 26.38 -2.85 -8.04
C LEU A 78 25.41 -2.08 -7.13
N ARG A 79 25.77 -1.84 -5.87
CA ARG A 79 24.90 -1.09 -4.95
C ARG A 79 24.80 0.40 -5.30
N LEU A 80 25.93 1.07 -5.55
CA LEU A 80 25.96 2.53 -5.78
C LEU A 80 25.61 2.93 -7.21
N PHE A 81 25.94 2.12 -8.21
CA PHE A 81 25.76 2.48 -9.63
C PHE A 81 24.67 1.70 -10.34
N VAL A 82 24.13 0.63 -9.75
CA VAL A 82 22.97 -0.09 -10.32
C VAL A 82 21.74 0.09 -9.45
N VAL A 83 21.78 -0.35 -8.19
CA VAL A 83 20.59 -0.32 -7.32
C VAL A 83 20.20 1.12 -6.98
N THR A 84 21.16 1.93 -6.52
CA THR A 84 20.90 3.31 -6.09
C THR A 84 20.26 4.19 -7.16
N PRO A 85 20.83 4.32 -8.38
CA PRO A 85 20.20 5.13 -9.42
C PRO A 85 18.86 4.55 -9.88
N ALA A 86 18.72 3.22 -9.97
CA ALA A 86 17.44 2.59 -10.31
C ALA A 86 16.36 2.92 -9.26
N SER A 87 16.69 2.88 -7.97
CA SER A 87 15.79 3.24 -6.87
C SER A 87 15.43 4.73 -6.86
N LEU A 88 16.37 5.63 -7.19
CA LEU A 88 16.08 7.07 -7.31
C LEU A 88 15.17 7.36 -8.50
N CYS A 89 15.41 6.73 -9.65
CA CYS A 89 14.54 6.80 -10.82
C CYS A 89 13.13 6.29 -10.48
N LEU A 90 13.03 5.18 -9.74
CA LEU A 90 11.76 4.65 -9.25
C LEU A 90 11.05 5.65 -8.33
N ALA A 91 11.75 6.22 -7.35
CA ALA A 91 11.19 7.20 -6.42
C ALA A 91 10.62 8.44 -7.14
N TRP A 92 11.27 8.86 -8.23
CA TRP A 92 10.79 9.92 -9.11
C TRP A 92 9.57 9.49 -9.96
N ALA A 93 9.58 8.27 -10.50
CA ALA A 93 8.52 7.75 -11.38
C ALA A 93 7.22 7.42 -10.64
N VAL A 94 7.28 6.96 -9.38
CA VAL A 94 6.12 6.51 -8.58
C VAL A 94 5.03 7.57 -8.44
N GLY A 95 5.38 8.86 -8.48
CA GLY A 95 4.41 9.97 -8.42
C GLY A 95 3.80 10.39 -9.77
N ARG A 96 4.22 9.78 -10.89
CA ARG A 96 3.85 10.19 -12.26
C ARG A 96 3.08 9.15 -13.04
N VAL A 97 2.84 7.99 -12.44
CA VAL A 97 2.21 6.83 -13.09
C VAL A 97 0.92 6.45 -12.38
N GLY A 98 0.01 5.80 -13.11
CA GLY A 98 -1.24 5.29 -12.53
C GLY A 98 -1.02 4.17 -11.51
N ALA A 99 -2.04 3.92 -10.68
CA ALA A 99 -2.00 2.99 -9.55
C ALA A 99 -1.42 1.61 -9.88
N ARG A 100 -1.92 0.97 -10.95
CA ARG A 100 -1.49 -0.38 -11.33
C ARG A 100 -0.01 -0.40 -11.71
N THR A 101 0.43 0.53 -12.55
CA THR A 101 1.83 0.65 -12.99
C THR A 101 2.73 0.99 -11.81
N ARG A 102 2.31 1.88 -10.92
CA ARG A 102 3.02 2.23 -9.68
C ARG A 102 3.39 0.99 -8.88
N GLU A 103 2.40 0.16 -8.55
CA GLU A 103 2.65 -1.00 -7.69
C GLU A 103 3.57 -2.03 -8.37
N TRP A 104 3.43 -2.26 -9.69
CA TRP A 104 4.34 -3.15 -10.42
C TRP A 104 5.76 -2.62 -10.55
N LEU A 105 5.94 -1.30 -10.74
CA LEU A 105 7.25 -0.67 -10.73
C LEU A 105 7.93 -0.81 -9.36
N VAL A 106 7.18 -0.63 -8.27
CA VAL A 106 7.73 -0.84 -6.92
C VAL A 106 8.11 -2.30 -6.70
N THR A 107 7.28 -3.26 -7.12
CA THR A 107 7.61 -4.69 -7.07
C THR A 107 8.89 -5.02 -7.84
N GLY A 108 9.03 -4.52 -9.06
CA GLY A 108 10.23 -4.72 -9.86
C GLY A 108 11.47 -4.09 -9.21
N GLY A 109 11.32 -2.89 -8.64
CA GLY A 109 12.40 -2.20 -7.94
C GLY A 109 12.90 -2.93 -6.70
N VAL A 110 12.01 -3.42 -5.85
CA VAL A 110 12.41 -4.19 -4.66
C VAL A 110 12.95 -5.57 -5.04
N LEU A 111 12.43 -6.19 -6.10
CA LEU A 111 12.99 -7.43 -6.61
C LEU A 111 14.42 -7.24 -7.15
N ASN A 112 14.69 -6.13 -7.86
CA ASN A 112 16.05 -5.77 -8.27
C ASN A 112 16.97 -5.56 -7.06
N ALA A 113 16.50 -4.83 -6.04
CA ALA A 113 17.26 -4.62 -4.80
C ALA A 113 17.52 -5.93 -4.03
N PHE A 114 16.65 -6.93 -4.17
CA PHE A 114 16.81 -8.28 -3.61
C PHE A 114 17.75 -9.16 -4.44
N ALA A 115 17.70 -9.08 -5.77
CA ALA A 115 18.50 -9.93 -6.65
C ALA A 115 20.00 -9.67 -6.51
N ILE A 116 20.41 -8.41 -6.30
CA ILE A 116 21.84 -8.05 -6.18
C ILE A 116 22.51 -8.72 -4.95
N PRO A 117 21.97 -8.65 -3.72
CA PRO A 117 22.53 -9.37 -2.58
C PRO A 117 22.49 -10.89 -2.74
N VAL A 118 21.46 -11.45 -3.39
CA VAL A 118 21.43 -12.90 -3.71
C VAL A 118 22.60 -13.27 -4.61
N PHE A 119 22.85 -12.48 -5.65
CA PHE A 119 23.96 -12.68 -6.56
C PHE A 119 25.32 -12.57 -5.85
N LEU A 120 25.50 -11.56 -4.99
CA LEU A 120 26.73 -11.39 -4.21
C LEU A 120 26.95 -12.55 -3.22
N PHE A 121 25.90 -12.99 -2.53
CA PHE A 121 25.93 -14.16 -1.64
C PHE A 121 26.34 -15.42 -2.39
N TRP A 122 25.79 -15.64 -3.59
CA TRP A 122 26.14 -16.80 -4.40
C TRP A 122 27.60 -16.74 -4.86
N LEU A 123 28.07 -15.58 -5.33
CA LEU A 123 29.38 -15.39 -5.94
C LEU A 123 30.57 -15.41 -4.95
N THR A 124 30.40 -14.88 -3.74
CA THR A 124 31.52 -14.74 -2.80
C THR A 124 32.06 -16.08 -2.31
N GLU A 125 33.39 -16.19 -2.24
CA GLU A 125 34.12 -17.31 -1.66
C GLU A 125 34.79 -16.95 -0.32
N ALA A 126 34.56 -15.73 0.17
CA ALA A 126 35.11 -15.28 1.43
C ALA A 126 34.61 -16.14 2.60
N ARG A 127 35.49 -16.34 3.59
CA ARG A 127 35.22 -17.13 4.81
C ARG A 127 33.92 -16.72 5.53
N PHE A 128 33.61 -15.43 5.53
CA PHE A 128 32.41 -14.87 6.19
C PHE A 128 31.27 -14.56 5.21
N GLY A 129 31.42 -14.87 3.92
CA GLY A 129 30.44 -14.54 2.89
C GLY A 129 29.04 -15.11 3.15
N GLY A 130 28.95 -16.26 3.83
CA GLY A 130 27.69 -16.87 4.23
C GLY A 130 26.80 -15.98 5.12
N PHE A 131 27.38 -15.07 5.91
CA PHE A 131 26.61 -14.18 6.79
C PHE A 131 25.84 -13.09 6.03
N THR A 132 26.17 -12.83 4.76
CA THR A 132 25.40 -11.94 3.87
C THR A 132 23.99 -12.46 3.59
N PHE A 133 23.72 -13.75 3.85
CA PHE A 133 22.38 -14.32 3.73
C PHE A 133 21.33 -13.58 4.59
N SER A 134 21.74 -13.05 5.75
CA SER A 134 20.87 -12.28 6.63
C SER A 134 20.31 -11.00 5.98
N GLU A 135 21.02 -10.42 5.01
CA GLU A 135 20.59 -9.25 4.25
C GLU A 135 19.31 -9.55 3.45
N LEU A 136 19.15 -10.79 2.96
CA LEU A 136 18.01 -11.22 2.15
C LEU A 136 16.70 -11.12 2.95
N THR A 137 16.72 -11.60 4.18
CA THR A 137 15.56 -11.54 5.08
C THR A 137 15.12 -10.10 5.32
N LEU A 138 16.07 -9.17 5.50
CA LEU A 138 15.76 -7.76 5.73
C LEU A 138 15.13 -7.10 4.51
N VAL A 139 15.55 -7.46 3.29
CA VAL A 139 14.90 -6.96 2.07
C VAL A 139 13.48 -7.53 1.91
N ILE A 140 13.24 -8.79 2.30
CA ILE A 140 11.89 -9.38 2.30
C ILE A 140 10.97 -8.67 3.28
N VAL A 141 11.46 -8.38 4.49
CA VAL A 141 10.76 -7.58 5.50
C VAL A 141 10.47 -6.18 4.95
N PHE A 142 11.46 -5.55 4.31
CA PHE A 142 11.30 -4.22 3.73
C PHE A 142 10.18 -4.19 2.66
N GLY A 143 10.17 -5.15 1.73
CA GLY A 143 9.14 -5.23 0.68
C GLY A 143 7.74 -5.51 1.23
N ASN A 144 7.61 -6.47 2.13
CA ASN A 144 6.31 -6.91 2.64
C ASN A 144 5.74 -5.97 3.72
N MET A 145 6.58 -5.38 4.57
CA MET A 145 6.13 -4.62 5.75
C MET A 145 6.33 -3.12 5.62
N LEU A 146 7.49 -2.65 5.15
CA LEU A 146 7.77 -1.21 5.07
C LEU A 146 7.14 -0.62 3.82
N LEU A 147 7.47 -1.13 2.64
CA LEU A 147 6.80 -0.74 1.40
C LEU A 147 5.33 -1.14 1.41
N ALA A 148 4.98 -2.16 2.20
CA ALA A 148 3.63 -2.73 2.27
C ALA A 148 3.07 -2.94 0.86
N LEU A 149 3.76 -3.78 0.07
CA LEU A 149 3.30 -4.15 -1.26
C LEU A 149 1.84 -4.60 -1.21
N ARG A 150 1.05 -4.24 -2.22
CA ARG A 150 -0.31 -4.79 -2.35
C ARG A 150 -0.24 -6.31 -2.37
N PHE A 151 -1.22 -6.97 -1.75
CA PHE A 151 -1.13 -8.41 -1.52
C PHE A 151 -0.81 -9.27 -2.76
N PRO A 152 -1.39 -9.04 -3.96
CA PRO A 152 -1.00 -9.79 -5.16
C PRO A 152 0.48 -9.63 -5.53
N GLN A 153 0.99 -8.40 -5.41
CA GLN A 153 2.37 -8.05 -5.68
C GLN A 153 3.31 -8.62 -4.61
N ALA A 154 2.87 -8.64 -3.36
CA ALA A 154 3.59 -9.24 -2.24
C ALA A 154 3.76 -10.76 -2.44
N ILE A 155 2.74 -11.46 -2.93
CA ILE A 155 2.83 -12.88 -3.31
C ILE A 155 3.90 -13.07 -4.39
N VAL A 156 3.83 -12.30 -5.48
CA VAL A 156 4.78 -12.41 -6.59
C VAL A 156 6.20 -12.13 -6.13
N PHE A 157 6.42 -11.03 -5.42
CA PHE A 157 7.73 -10.68 -4.87
C PHE A 157 8.26 -11.78 -3.95
N THR A 158 7.44 -12.27 -3.02
CA THR A 158 7.87 -13.27 -2.02
C THR A 158 8.17 -14.61 -2.66
N LEU A 159 7.39 -15.06 -3.65
CA LEU A 159 7.67 -16.28 -4.40
C LEU A 159 8.96 -16.17 -5.21
N CYS A 160 9.17 -15.05 -5.90
CA CYS A 160 10.42 -14.81 -6.63
C CYS A 160 11.63 -14.73 -5.68
N ALA A 161 11.50 -14.03 -4.56
CA ALA A 161 12.55 -13.90 -3.55
C ALA A 161 12.91 -15.27 -2.94
N PHE A 162 11.90 -16.06 -2.57
CA PHE A 162 12.09 -17.41 -2.06
C PHE A 162 12.79 -18.32 -3.08
N GLY A 163 12.34 -18.28 -4.35
CA GLY A 163 12.95 -19.05 -5.43
C GLY A 163 14.42 -18.68 -5.64
N LEU A 164 14.70 -17.38 -5.81
CA LEU A 164 16.07 -16.88 -6.02
C LEU A 164 17.01 -17.23 -4.86
N ALA A 165 16.58 -17.00 -3.62
CA ALA A 165 17.38 -17.31 -2.43
C ALA A 165 17.62 -18.82 -2.28
N THR A 166 16.58 -19.65 -2.47
CA THR A 166 16.70 -21.11 -2.38
C THR A 166 17.64 -21.64 -3.45
N THR A 167 17.49 -21.19 -4.70
CA THR A 167 18.39 -21.55 -5.80
C THR A 167 19.83 -21.14 -5.50
N ALA A 168 20.06 -19.93 -5.00
CA ALA A 168 21.40 -19.46 -4.63
C ALA A 168 22.03 -20.31 -3.52
N VAL A 169 21.26 -20.71 -2.50
CA VAL A 169 21.73 -21.59 -1.42
C VAL A 169 22.08 -22.99 -1.94
N LEU A 170 21.22 -23.57 -2.77
CA LEU A 170 21.41 -24.94 -3.28
C LEU A 170 22.60 -25.03 -4.24
N LEU A 171 22.84 -23.99 -5.05
CA LEU A 171 23.93 -23.94 -6.02
C LEU A 171 25.23 -23.38 -5.44
N LYS A 172 25.26 -22.89 -4.20
CA LYS A 172 26.47 -22.34 -3.60
C LYS A 172 27.47 -23.46 -3.30
N VAL A 173 28.66 -23.35 -3.88
CA VAL A 173 29.78 -24.25 -3.61
C VAL A 173 30.40 -23.90 -2.25
N GLY A 174 30.88 -24.92 -1.51
CA GLY A 174 31.54 -24.73 -0.21
C GLY A 174 30.60 -24.47 0.96
N LEU A 175 29.28 -24.47 0.76
CA LEU A 175 28.31 -24.37 1.83
C LEU A 175 27.99 -25.74 2.44
N GLU A 176 28.17 -25.88 3.76
CA GLU A 176 27.88 -27.11 4.52
C GLU A 176 26.40 -27.50 4.44
N ASP A 177 26.11 -28.80 4.35
CA ASP A 177 24.74 -29.30 4.15
C ASP A 177 23.78 -28.92 5.29
N GLY A 178 24.26 -28.95 6.54
CA GLY A 178 23.49 -28.49 7.69
C GLY A 178 23.10 -27.01 7.57
N LEU A 179 24.01 -26.17 7.04
CA LEU A 179 23.78 -24.75 6.85
C LEU A 179 22.85 -24.47 5.67
N ARG A 180 22.92 -25.27 4.59
CA ARG A 180 21.96 -25.22 3.47
C ARG A 180 20.53 -25.43 3.96
N ALA A 181 20.30 -26.51 4.71
CA ALA A 181 18.99 -26.82 5.26
C ALA A 181 18.48 -25.71 6.20
N ALA A 182 19.35 -25.20 7.07
CA ALA A 182 19.03 -24.08 7.96
C ALA A 182 18.62 -22.82 7.20
N PHE A 183 19.37 -22.42 6.17
CA PHE A 183 19.06 -21.24 5.35
C PHE A 183 17.78 -21.39 4.56
N VAL A 184 17.52 -22.56 3.97
CA VAL A 184 16.26 -22.83 3.26
C VAL A 184 15.07 -22.76 4.23
N LEU A 185 15.19 -23.35 5.42
CA LEU A 185 14.14 -23.28 6.43
C LEU A 185 13.93 -21.84 6.93
N GLN A 186 15.01 -21.08 7.14
CA GLN A 186 14.94 -19.71 7.62
C GLN A 186 14.31 -18.77 6.60
N ILE A 187 14.64 -18.91 5.31
CA ILE A 187 14.03 -18.07 4.27
C ILE A 187 12.58 -18.49 4.01
N ALA A 188 12.24 -19.78 4.08
CA ALA A 188 10.87 -20.27 3.96
C ALA A 188 9.99 -19.69 5.08
N THR A 189 10.44 -19.80 6.33
CA THR A 189 9.72 -19.27 7.50
C THR A 189 9.65 -17.74 7.48
N GLY A 190 10.75 -17.06 7.12
CA GLY A 190 10.78 -15.61 6.94
C GLY A 190 9.80 -15.11 5.87
N CYS A 191 9.75 -15.78 4.72
CA CYS A 191 8.77 -15.51 3.66
C CYS A 191 7.33 -15.72 4.14
N ALA A 192 7.06 -16.84 4.82
CA ALA A 192 5.73 -17.15 5.35
C ALA A 192 5.25 -16.09 6.35
N PHE A 193 6.10 -15.70 7.31
CA PHE A 193 5.76 -14.65 8.27
C PHE A 193 5.56 -13.28 7.63
N CYS A 194 6.45 -12.89 6.72
CA CYS A 194 6.34 -11.60 6.03
C CYS A 194 5.09 -11.53 5.16
N LEU A 195 4.77 -12.60 4.43
CA LEU A 195 3.58 -12.67 3.59
C LEU A 195 2.30 -12.68 4.42
N TYR A 196 2.28 -13.41 5.54
CA TYR A 196 1.15 -13.39 6.47
C TYR A 196 0.94 -12.01 7.11
N ALA A 197 2.01 -11.34 7.53
CA ALA A 197 1.94 -9.99 8.05
C ALA A 197 1.40 -9.01 6.99
N ASN A 198 1.91 -9.10 5.75
CA ASN A 198 1.43 -8.30 4.62
C ASN A 198 -0.07 -8.52 4.37
N TYR A 199 -0.52 -9.78 4.34
CA TYR A 199 -1.94 -10.13 4.24
C TYR A 199 -2.76 -9.47 5.34
N ARG A 200 -2.34 -9.54 6.60
CA ARG A 200 -3.06 -8.93 7.72
C ARG A 200 -3.12 -7.40 7.60
N MET A 201 -2.03 -6.75 7.24
CA MET A 201 -1.98 -5.30 7.05
C MET A 201 -2.89 -4.86 5.91
N GLU A 202 -2.84 -5.56 4.79
CA GLU A 202 -3.68 -5.25 3.62
C GLU A 202 -5.16 -5.51 3.92
N ALA A 203 -5.50 -6.60 4.62
CA ALA A 203 -6.86 -6.89 5.04
C ALA A 203 -7.39 -5.80 5.99
N LEU A 204 -6.60 -5.40 6.99
CA LEU A 204 -6.96 -4.34 7.92
C LEU A 204 -7.19 -3.01 7.19
N ARG A 205 -6.30 -2.66 6.25
CA ARG A 205 -6.44 -1.47 5.41
C ARG A 205 -7.72 -1.50 4.59
N CYS A 206 -7.98 -2.62 3.91
CA CYS A 206 -9.15 -2.77 3.05
C CYS A 206 -10.46 -2.72 3.85
N HIS A 207 -10.54 -3.45 4.95
CA HIS A 207 -11.73 -3.45 5.81
C HIS A 207 -11.93 -2.10 6.52
N GLY A 208 -10.84 -1.44 6.95
CA GLY A 208 -10.88 -0.10 7.52
C GLY A 208 -11.50 0.90 6.54
N TYR A 209 -11.03 0.91 5.30
CA TYR A 209 -11.56 1.79 4.26
C TYR A 209 -13.03 1.51 3.94
N LEU A 210 -13.42 0.24 3.78
CA LEU A 210 -14.83 -0.11 3.50
C LEU A 210 -15.76 0.27 4.66
N LYS A 211 -15.29 0.16 5.91
CA LYS A 211 -16.06 0.57 7.09
C LYS A 211 -16.27 2.08 7.13
N GLU A 212 -15.21 2.84 6.85
CA GLU A 212 -15.26 4.30 6.77
C GLU A 212 -16.19 4.76 5.64
N LEU A 213 -16.01 4.22 4.43
CA LEU A 213 -16.87 4.49 3.28
C LEU A 213 -18.34 4.19 3.58
N GLY A 214 -18.62 3.04 4.22
CA GLY A 214 -19.98 2.67 4.63
C GLY A 214 -20.59 3.60 5.67
N ALA A 215 -19.77 4.17 6.57
CA ALA A 215 -20.22 5.17 7.54
C ALA A 215 -20.54 6.51 6.85
N THR A 216 -19.68 6.96 5.93
CA THR A 216 -19.89 8.18 5.14
C THR A 216 -21.17 8.11 4.33
N VAL A 217 -21.38 7.02 3.58
CA VAL A 217 -22.61 6.84 2.77
C VAL A 217 -23.85 6.83 3.66
N LYS A 218 -23.81 6.17 4.82
CA LYS A 218 -24.95 6.18 5.76
C LYS A 218 -25.24 7.58 6.32
N SER A 219 -24.20 8.36 6.59
CA SER A 219 -24.34 9.75 7.04
C SER A 219 -25.00 10.61 5.98
N GLU A 220 -24.54 10.52 4.73
CA GLU A 220 -25.10 11.26 3.59
C GLU A 220 -26.59 10.90 3.36
N VAL A 221 -26.94 9.62 3.51
CA VAL A 221 -28.34 9.16 3.41
C VAL A 221 -29.20 9.72 4.54
N ALA A 222 -28.69 9.71 5.77
CA ALA A 222 -29.42 10.24 6.92
C ALA A 222 -29.65 11.76 6.80
N GLU A 223 -28.65 12.50 6.31
CA GLU A 223 -28.78 13.93 6.02
C GLU A 223 -29.80 14.20 4.92
N ALA A 224 -29.74 13.46 3.80
CA ALA A 224 -30.71 13.62 2.72
C ALA A 224 -32.15 13.30 3.18
N ALA A 225 -32.34 12.24 3.97
CA ALA A 225 -33.63 11.90 4.54
C ALA A 225 -34.13 12.99 5.51
N ARG A 226 -33.25 13.52 6.36
CA ARG A 226 -33.57 14.62 7.26
C ARG A 226 -34.01 15.87 6.49
N ASP A 227 -33.26 16.27 5.47
CA ASP A 227 -33.58 17.44 4.66
C ASP A 227 -34.92 17.26 3.94
N HIS A 228 -35.22 16.05 3.45
CA HIS A 228 -36.53 15.72 2.87
C HIS A 228 -37.67 15.79 3.90
N PHE A 229 -37.47 15.27 5.12
CA PHE A 229 -38.46 15.38 6.19
C PHE A 229 -38.68 16.83 6.65
N LEU A 230 -37.61 17.64 6.69
CA LEU A 230 -37.72 19.06 7.00
C LEU A 230 -38.56 19.78 5.95
N ASP A 231 -38.30 19.53 4.66
CA ASP A 231 -39.07 20.11 3.55
C ASP A 231 -40.55 19.73 3.63
N LEU A 232 -40.86 18.45 3.85
CA LEU A 232 -42.23 17.98 4.08
C LEU A 232 -42.87 18.59 5.35
N SER A 233 -42.08 18.83 6.40
CA SER A 233 -42.57 19.41 7.65
C SER A 233 -42.83 20.92 7.58
N MET A 234 -42.24 21.61 6.59
CA MET A 234 -42.35 23.06 6.37
C MET A 234 -43.35 23.40 5.26
N THR A 235 -43.85 22.40 4.55
CA THR A 235 -44.76 22.55 3.41
C THR A 235 -46.12 21.93 3.74
N ASP A 236 -47.21 22.61 3.39
CA ASP A 236 -48.57 22.09 3.54
C ASP A 236 -48.87 21.07 2.43
N ALA A 237 -49.28 19.86 2.82
CA ALA A 237 -49.43 18.73 1.90
C ALA A 237 -50.60 18.88 0.92
N LEU A 238 -51.59 19.72 1.21
CA LEU A 238 -52.78 19.90 0.37
C LEU A 238 -52.55 20.99 -0.69
N THR A 239 -51.76 22.01 -0.36
CA THR A 239 -51.57 23.20 -1.21
C THR A 239 -50.17 23.28 -1.83
N GLY A 240 -49.19 22.56 -1.30
CA GLY A 240 -47.77 22.67 -1.71
C GLY A 240 -47.13 24.00 -1.32
N LEU A 241 -47.81 24.83 -0.53
CA LEU A 241 -47.32 26.12 -0.06
C LEU A 241 -46.61 25.97 1.30
N PRO A 242 -45.70 26.90 1.66
CA PRO A 242 -45.10 26.91 2.99
C PRO A 242 -46.19 26.96 4.07
N ASN A 243 -46.11 26.06 5.05
CA ASN A 243 -47.11 25.97 6.11
C ASN A 243 -46.91 27.05 7.18
N ARG A 244 -47.84 27.11 8.15
CA ARG A 244 -47.79 28.12 9.22
C ARG A 244 -46.46 28.13 10.01
N ARG A 245 -45.85 26.96 10.25
CA ARG A 245 -44.54 26.88 10.92
C ARG A 245 -43.43 27.53 10.09
N SER A 246 -43.48 27.39 8.77
CA SER A 246 -42.55 28.10 7.89
C SER A 246 -42.68 29.60 8.04
N LEU A 247 -43.90 30.13 8.06
CA LEU A 247 -44.16 31.56 8.22
C LEU A 247 -43.62 32.08 9.55
N ASP A 248 -43.95 31.40 10.65
CA ASP A 248 -43.50 31.76 12.00
C ASP A 248 -41.96 31.83 12.07
N HIS A 249 -41.26 30.83 11.52
CA HIS A 249 -39.79 30.80 11.47
C HIS A 249 -39.19 31.96 10.65
N THR A 250 -39.76 32.30 9.49
CA THR A 250 -39.30 33.47 8.71
C THR A 250 -39.52 34.78 9.44
N THR A 251 -40.66 34.93 10.14
CA THR A 251 -40.93 36.16 10.91
C THR A 251 -39.96 36.34 12.08
N GLU A 252 -39.59 35.25 12.76
CA GLU A 252 -38.57 35.28 13.81
C GLU A 252 -37.20 35.69 13.26
N LEU A 253 -36.76 35.12 12.14
CA LEU A 253 -35.51 35.50 11.48
C LEU A 253 -35.47 36.98 11.07
N TRP A 254 -36.57 37.50 10.51
CA TRP A 254 -36.64 38.92 10.15
C TRP A 254 -36.61 39.82 11.37
N SER A 255 -37.26 39.42 12.47
CA SER A 255 -37.25 40.18 13.72
C SER A 255 -35.85 40.21 14.37
N ALA A 256 -35.09 39.11 14.27
CA ALA A 256 -33.71 39.04 14.76
C ALA A 256 -32.76 39.89 13.89
N ALA A 257 -32.88 39.83 12.57
CA ALA A 257 -32.04 40.62 11.66
C ALA A 257 -32.31 42.13 11.75
N GLY A 258 -33.55 42.53 12.07
CA GLY A 258 -33.91 43.93 12.29
C GLY A 258 -33.43 44.52 13.62
N ALA A 259 -32.96 43.69 14.56
CA ALA A 259 -32.46 44.11 15.88
C ALA A 259 -30.93 44.32 15.94
N GLU A 260 -30.20 43.95 14.89
CA GLU A 260 -28.74 44.18 14.77
C GLU A 260 -28.36 45.46 13.99
N LEU A 261 -29.34 46.30 13.63
CA LEU A 261 -29.18 47.63 13.01
C LEU A 261 -29.45 48.73 14.03
#